data_AF-A0A9N9CA81-F1
#
_entry.id   AF-A0A9N9CA81-F1
#
_cell.length_a   1.000
_cell.length_b   1.000
_cell.length_c   1.000
_cell.angle_alpha   90.00
_cell.angle_beta   90.00
_cell.angle_gamma   90.00
#
_symmetry.space_group_name_H-M   'P 1'
#
loop_
_entity.id
_entity.type
_entity.pdbx_description
1 polymer ?
#
loop_
_entity_poly.entity_id
_entity_poly.type
_entity_poly.pdbx_seq_one_letter_code
_entity_poly.pdbx_strand_id
1 'polypeptide(L)'
;MFWPQISGFVQNALQASLQIEKPLHTYSHEELYRSIYWMCWQGFQKRLYSDLTSVIERTLEALGNQLENDKQFDTWFSNFRQICVNHAKATEILGSVFAYLDKTYIQYTLRESLRDVLVDRFQRHITEKSEMRIIYTFNLVHDNPELVELNDVKDVLKAMYKINNIYLNPTLFQNLIEDIKIPSNFEDIRVRHTALETKYQLEKLKIEGWESGQSFQPKRSITMMNEGEERQEEFSAKRRQY
;
A
#
# COMPACT_ATOMS: atom_id res chain seq x y z
N MET A 1 -15.02 5.84 33.66
CA MET A 1 -13.69 5.29 33.29
C MET A 1 -13.24 6.00 32.02
N PHE A 2 -12.14 6.76 32.03
CA PHE A 2 -11.79 7.68 30.94
C PHE A 2 -11.32 6.98 29.65
N TRP A 3 -10.55 5.89 29.80
CA TRP A 3 -9.92 5.21 28.67
C TRP A 3 -10.88 4.58 27.65
N PRO A 4 -11.95 3.84 28.02
CA PRO A 4 -12.87 3.25 27.04
C PRO A 4 -13.51 4.25 26.08
N GLN A 5 -13.82 5.46 26.57
CA GLN A 5 -14.36 6.53 25.74
C GLN A 5 -13.31 7.07 24.76
N ILE A 6 -12.07 7.28 25.23
CA ILE A 6 -10.96 7.75 24.41
C ILE A 6 -10.58 6.69 23.35
N SER A 7 -10.46 5.42 23.74
CA SER A 7 -10.12 4.34 22.81
C SER A 7 -11.20 4.15 21.75
N GLY A 8 -12.48 4.18 22.13
CA GLY A 8 -13.59 4.11 21.19
C GLY A 8 -13.60 5.29 20.21
N PHE A 9 -13.27 6.49 20.69
CA PHE A 9 -13.10 7.65 19.82
C PHE A 9 -11.96 7.45 18.81
N VAL A 10 -10.79 6.99 19.25
CA VAL A 10 -9.64 6.75 18.36
C VAL A 10 -9.98 5.70 17.30
N GLN A 11 -10.64 4.62 17.67
CA GLN A 11 -11.09 3.59 16.73
C GLN A 11 -12.07 4.16 15.70
N ASN A 12 -13.10 4.89 16.15
CA ASN A 12 -14.06 5.53 15.25
C ASN A 12 -13.40 6.57 14.33
N ALA A 13 -12.41 7.32 14.84
CA ALA A 13 -11.67 8.29 14.04
C ALA A 13 -10.91 7.60 12.91
N LEU A 14 -10.26 6.47 13.18
CA LEU A 14 -9.44 5.73 12.21
C LEU A 14 -10.26 4.85 11.25
N GLN A 15 -11.44 4.39 11.65
CA GLN A 15 -12.28 3.49 10.87
C GLN A 15 -13.57 4.16 10.41
N ALA A 16 -13.63 4.51 9.12
CA ALA A 16 -14.76 5.21 8.52
C ALA A 16 -16.11 4.48 8.68
N SER A 17 -16.11 3.15 8.62
CA SER A 17 -17.35 2.36 8.75
C SER A 17 -18.03 2.55 10.11
N LEU A 18 -17.26 2.76 11.19
CA LEU A 18 -17.81 2.99 12.53
C LEU A 18 -18.44 4.37 12.68
N GLN A 19 -18.13 5.31 11.78
CA GLN A 19 -18.68 6.66 11.82
C GLN A 19 -20.12 6.71 11.30
N ILE A 20 -20.59 5.65 10.61
CA ILE A 20 -21.98 5.52 10.18
C ILE A 20 -22.88 5.29 11.40
N GLU A 21 -22.50 4.36 12.27
CA GLU A 21 -23.25 4.04 13.49
C GLU A 21 -23.05 5.09 14.57
N LYS A 22 -21.83 5.61 14.72
CA LYS A 22 -21.49 6.61 15.72
C LYS A 22 -20.59 7.70 15.12
N PRO A 23 -21.19 8.76 14.58
CA PRO A 23 -20.46 9.89 13.99
C PRO A 23 -19.51 10.57 14.98
N LEU A 24 -18.39 11.11 14.49
CA LEU A 24 -17.40 11.76 15.35
C LEU A 24 -17.94 12.96 16.12
N HIS A 25 -18.93 13.68 15.58
CA HIS A 25 -19.56 14.82 16.26
C HIS A 25 -20.35 14.43 17.53
N THR A 26 -20.62 13.13 17.73
CA THR A 26 -21.23 12.63 18.98
C THR A 26 -20.26 12.61 20.15
N TYR A 27 -18.95 12.70 19.87
CA TYR A 27 -17.92 12.82 20.90
C TYR A 27 -17.67 14.30 21.19
N SER A 28 -17.76 14.70 22.46
CA SER A 28 -17.35 16.05 22.86
C SER A 28 -15.84 16.18 22.80
N HIS A 29 -15.37 17.03 21.88
CA HIS A 29 -13.96 17.37 21.73
C HIS A 29 -13.37 17.90 23.06
N GLU A 30 -14.10 18.79 23.73
CA GLU A 30 -13.67 19.39 24.98
C GLU A 30 -13.55 18.35 26.11
N GLU A 31 -14.51 17.43 26.22
CA GLU A 31 -14.45 16.38 27.23
C GLU A 31 -13.29 15.40 27.01
N LEU A 32 -13.03 15.03 25.74
CA LEU A 32 -11.90 14.20 25.38
C LEU A 32 -10.58 14.89 25.72
N TYR A 33 -10.41 16.14 25.28
CA TYR A 33 -9.22 16.93 25.56
C TYR A 33 -9.00 17.10 27.07
N ARG A 34 -10.06 17.46 27.83
CA ARG A 34 -10.01 17.61 29.28
C ARG A 34 -9.65 16.31 29.99
N SER A 35 -10.17 15.17 29.52
CA SER A 35 -9.85 13.85 30.07
C SER A 35 -8.39 13.48 29.84
N ILE A 36 -7.87 13.71 28.63
CA ILE A 36 -6.46 13.48 28.27
C ILE A 36 -5.55 14.39 29.08
N TYR A 37 -5.88 15.67 29.18
CA TYR A 37 -5.18 16.64 30.02
C TYR A 37 -5.10 16.14 31.46
N TRP A 38 -6.23 15.75 32.04
CA TRP A 38 -6.27 15.28 33.43
C TRP A 38 -5.44 14.01 33.63
N MET A 39 -5.49 13.05 32.70
CA MET A 39 -4.66 11.85 32.76
C MET A 39 -3.16 12.18 32.70
N CYS A 40 -2.75 13.12 31.85
CA CYS A 40 -1.36 13.58 31.77
C CYS A 40 -0.95 14.31 33.06
N TRP A 41 -1.81 15.19 33.59
CA TRP A 41 -1.57 15.90 34.84
C TRP A 41 -1.34 14.95 36.03
N GLN A 42 -2.06 13.82 36.07
CA GLN A 42 -1.89 12.78 37.09
C GLN A 42 -0.67 11.86 36.83
N GLY A 43 0.16 12.16 35.82
CA GLY A 43 1.38 11.40 35.51
C GLY A 43 1.16 10.14 34.66
N PHE A 44 -0.03 9.90 34.13
CA PHE A 44 -0.34 8.70 33.33
C PHE A 44 0.06 8.82 31.85
N GLN A 45 0.79 9.86 31.45
CA GLN A 45 1.17 10.12 30.05
C GLN A 45 1.84 8.93 29.33
N LYS A 46 2.76 8.21 30.00
CA LYS A 46 3.45 7.06 29.40
C LYS A 46 2.49 5.91 29.09
N ARG A 47 1.59 5.61 30.03
CA ARG A 47 0.57 4.58 29.85
C ARG A 47 -0.44 5.00 28.77
N LEU A 48 -0.91 6.25 28.83
CA LEU A 48 -1.83 6.79 27.84
C LEU A 48 -1.24 6.71 26.42
N TYR A 49 0.04 7.06 26.25
CA TYR A 49 0.73 6.93 24.98
C TYR A 49 0.81 5.46 24.51
N SER A 50 1.24 4.54 25.39
CA SER A 50 1.32 3.11 25.08
C SER A 50 -0.03 2.52 24.66
N ASP A 51 -1.09 2.90 25.37
CA ASP A 51 -2.44 2.42 25.09
C ASP A 51 -2.97 3.04 23.78
N LEU A 52 -2.67 4.32 23.51
CA LEU A 52 -2.99 5.01 22.26
C LEU A 52 -2.33 4.34 21.05
N THR A 53 -1.01 4.14 21.09
CA THR A 53 -0.28 3.49 19.99
C THR A 53 -0.77 2.07 19.76
N SER A 54 -1.08 1.33 20.83
CA SER A 54 -1.64 -0.03 20.71
C SER A 54 -3.02 -0.07 20.06
N VAL A 55 -3.86 0.97 20.25
CA VAL A 55 -5.14 1.07 19.55
C VAL A 55 -4.94 1.42 18.08
N ILE A 56 -4.09 2.41 17.79
CA ILE A 56 -3.77 2.82 16.41
C ILE A 56 -3.24 1.62 15.60
N GLU A 57 -2.27 0.91 16.16
CA GLU A 57 -1.60 -0.22 15.51
C GLU A 57 -2.59 -1.35 15.18
N ARG A 58 -3.37 -1.80 16.18
CA ARG A 58 -4.39 -2.84 15.97
C ARG A 58 -5.44 -2.45 14.94
N THR A 59 -5.90 -1.19 14.96
CA THR A 59 -6.92 -0.72 14.01
C THR A 59 -6.36 -0.67 12.59
N LEU A 60 -5.16 -0.12 12.39
CA LEU A 60 -4.55 -0.02 11.06
C LEU A 60 -4.15 -1.40 10.53
N GLU A 61 -3.66 -2.30 11.37
CA GLU A 61 -3.36 -3.68 10.99
C GLU A 61 -4.62 -4.42 10.52
N ALA A 62 -5.73 -4.28 11.24
CA ALA A 62 -7.01 -4.87 10.84
C ALA A 62 -7.49 -4.31 9.49
N LEU A 63 -7.40 -3.01 9.27
CA LEU A 63 -7.75 -2.38 7.99
C LEU A 63 -6.84 -2.86 6.85
N GLY A 64 -5.54 -2.97 7.09
CA GLY A 64 -4.60 -3.50 6.10
C GLY A 64 -4.87 -4.96 5.75
N ASN A 65 -5.22 -5.79 6.75
CA ASN A 65 -5.65 -7.17 6.51
C ASN A 65 -6.94 -7.25 5.68
N GLN A 66 -7.93 -6.39 5.96
CA GLN A 66 -9.17 -6.33 5.18
C GLN A 66 -8.89 -5.93 3.73
N LEU A 67 -8.05 -4.91 3.54
CA LEU A 67 -7.68 -4.41 2.22
C LEU A 67 -6.96 -5.48 1.37
N GLU A 68 -6.07 -6.27 1.97
CA GLU A 68 -5.41 -7.38 1.26
C GLU A 68 -6.38 -8.50 0.83
N ASN A 69 -7.47 -8.71 1.58
CA ASN A 69 -8.47 -9.73 1.27
C ASN A 69 -9.40 -9.34 0.11
N ASP A 70 -9.52 -8.04 -0.20
CA ASP A 70 -10.37 -7.56 -1.28
C ASP A 70 -9.77 -7.92 -2.64
N LYS A 71 -10.35 -8.86 -3.40
CA LYS A 71 -9.79 -9.29 -4.69
C LYS A 71 -10.21 -8.44 -5.88
N GLN A 72 -11.39 -7.81 -5.81
CA GLN A 72 -11.95 -7.03 -6.90
C GLN A 72 -11.36 -5.62 -6.94
N PHE A 73 -11.09 -5.09 -8.14
CA PHE A 73 -10.48 -3.78 -8.33
C PHE A 73 -11.35 -2.66 -7.72
N ASP A 74 -12.63 -2.58 -8.09
CA ASP A 74 -13.53 -1.50 -7.68
C ASP A 74 -13.69 -1.44 -6.15
N THR A 75 -13.92 -2.60 -5.54
CA THR A 75 -14.07 -2.73 -4.08
C THR A 75 -12.78 -2.33 -3.38
N TRP A 76 -11.64 -2.83 -3.85
CA TRP A 76 -10.36 -2.51 -3.25
C TRP A 76 -10.03 -1.02 -3.36
N PHE A 77 -10.22 -0.41 -4.53
CA PHE A 77 -9.92 1.01 -4.73
C PHE A 77 -10.82 1.89 -3.87
N SER A 78 -12.12 1.58 -3.81
CA SER A 78 -13.07 2.30 -2.95
C SER A 78 -12.69 2.21 -1.47
N ASN A 79 -12.35 1.01 -0.99
CA ASN A 79 -11.92 0.80 0.40
C ASN A 79 -10.59 1.49 0.69
N PHE A 80 -9.61 1.38 -0.21
CA PHE A 80 -8.32 2.07 -0.10
C PHE A 80 -8.50 3.58 -0.04
N ARG A 81 -9.35 4.14 -0.90
CA ARG A 81 -9.68 5.57 -0.89
C ARG A 81 -10.26 5.97 0.45
N GLN A 82 -11.26 5.23 0.92
CA GLN A 82 -11.93 5.53 2.18
C GLN A 82 -10.94 5.50 3.35
N ILE A 83 -10.01 4.54 3.37
CA ILE A 83 -8.93 4.42 4.36
C ILE A 83 -7.99 5.64 4.30
N CYS A 84 -7.50 6.02 3.12
CA CYS A 84 -6.57 7.15 2.95
C CYS A 84 -7.20 8.48 3.38
N VAL A 85 -8.38 8.78 2.84
CA VAL A 85 -9.10 10.03 3.13
C VAL A 85 -9.47 10.11 4.61
N ASN A 86 -9.91 9.00 5.20
CA ASN A 86 -10.27 8.96 6.60
C ASN A 86 -9.05 9.11 7.50
N HIS A 87 -7.92 8.45 7.21
CA HIS A 87 -6.68 8.59 7.98
C HIS A 87 -6.16 10.03 7.97
N ALA A 88 -6.21 10.71 6.82
CA ALA A 88 -5.82 12.12 6.73
C ALA A 88 -6.66 13.02 7.66
N LYS A 89 -7.98 12.81 7.71
CA LYS A 89 -8.89 13.52 8.63
C LYS A 89 -8.66 13.13 10.09
N ALA A 90 -8.49 11.84 10.35
CA ALA A 90 -8.23 11.32 11.69
C ALA A 90 -6.93 11.90 12.27
N THR A 91 -5.90 12.07 11.44
CA THR A 91 -4.63 12.67 11.87
C THR A 91 -4.80 14.09 12.38
N GLU A 92 -5.63 14.91 11.73
CA GLU A 92 -5.93 16.28 12.16
C GLU A 92 -6.74 16.28 13.47
N ILE A 93 -7.80 15.47 13.53
CA ILE A 93 -8.69 15.39 14.69
C ILE A 93 -7.95 14.83 15.91
N LEU A 94 -7.20 13.74 15.77
CA LEU A 94 -6.41 13.16 16.86
C LEU A 94 -5.30 14.12 17.32
N GLY A 95 -4.64 14.81 16.38
CA GLY A 95 -3.65 15.83 16.72
C GLY A 95 -4.22 16.93 17.62
N SER A 96 -5.44 17.39 17.34
CA SER A 96 -6.11 18.40 18.18
C SER A 96 -6.55 17.88 19.55
N VAL A 97 -7.17 16.70 19.61
CA VAL A 97 -7.66 16.10 20.87
C VAL A 97 -6.52 15.69 21.80
N PHE A 98 -5.41 15.19 21.25
CA PHE A 98 -4.24 14.75 22.02
C PHE A 98 -3.13 15.81 22.11
N ALA A 99 -3.40 17.06 21.73
CA ALA A 99 -2.38 18.12 21.67
C ALA A 99 -1.58 18.28 22.97
N TYR A 100 -2.22 18.09 24.13
CA TYR A 100 -1.53 18.17 25.42
C TYR A 100 -0.55 17.00 25.63
N LEU A 101 -0.97 15.76 25.34
CA LEU A 101 -0.10 14.57 25.41
C LEU A 101 1.06 14.70 24.42
N ASP A 102 0.77 15.15 23.20
CA ASP A 102 1.76 15.35 22.16
C ASP A 102 2.83 16.35 22.61
N LYS A 103 2.42 17.52 23.11
CA LYS A 103 3.35 18.55 23.58
C LYS A 103 4.14 18.14 24.82
N THR A 104 3.50 17.53 25.80
CA THR A 104 4.11 17.31 27.13
C THR A 104 4.90 16.03 27.25
N TYR A 105 4.57 15.00 26.45
CA TYR A 105 5.23 13.71 26.52
C TYR A 105 5.90 13.33 25.20
N ILE A 106 5.17 13.34 24.09
CA ILE A 106 5.70 12.82 22.81
C ILE A 106 6.84 13.73 22.30
N GLN A 107 6.57 15.03 22.14
CA GLN A 107 7.56 16.00 21.67
C GLN A 107 8.65 16.25 22.72
N TYR A 108 8.27 16.43 23.99
CA TYR A 108 9.22 16.79 25.04
C TYR A 108 10.13 15.64 25.46
N THR A 109 9.55 14.44 25.63
CA THR A 109 10.27 13.26 26.17
C THR A 109 10.76 12.34 25.06
N LEU A 110 9.91 12.03 24.06
CA LEU A 110 10.26 11.08 22.99
C LEU A 110 10.92 11.75 21.78
N ARG A 111 10.86 13.08 21.68
CA ARG A 111 11.38 13.86 20.53
C ARG A 111 10.75 13.47 19.19
N GLU A 112 9.47 13.12 19.24
CA GLU A 112 8.63 12.74 18.09
C GLU A 112 7.35 13.59 18.08
N SER A 113 6.54 13.52 17.03
CA SER A 113 5.18 14.07 17.03
C SER A 113 4.13 12.96 16.84
N LEU A 114 2.94 13.13 17.42
CA LEU A 114 1.83 12.20 17.21
C LEU A 114 1.46 12.06 15.73
N ARG A 115 1.63 13.13 14.95
CA ARG A 115 1.45 13.09 13.49
C ARG A 115 2.41 12.08 12.86
N ASP A 116 3.69 12.13 13.22
CA ASP A 116 4.70 11.22 12.67
C ASP A 116 4.41 9.78 13.07
N VAL A 117 4.00 9.54 14.31
CA VAL A 117 3.56 8.20 14.78
C VAL A 117 2.39 7.67 13.94
N LEU A 118 1.38 8.51 13.68
CA LEU A 118 0.22 8.12 12.88
C LEU A 118 0.57 7.84 11.42
N VAL A 119 1.49 8.63 10.84
CA VAL A 119 1.99 8.45 9.47
C VAL A 119 2.81 7.17 9.37
N ASP A 120 3.77 6.94 10.27
CA ASP A 120 4.61 5.73 10.30
C ASP A 120 3.75 4.47 10.41
N ARG A 121 2.77 4.43 11.33
CA ARG A 121 1.89 3.28 11.48
C ARG A 121 1.01 3.06 10.24
N PHE A 122 0.55 4.12 9.59
CA PHE A 122 -0.21 3.99 8.35
C PHE A 122 0.66 3.46 7.20
N GLN A 123 1.89 3.96 7.08
CA GLN A 123 2.84 3.47 6.09
C GLN A 123 3.08 1.97 6.28
N ARG A 124 3.44 1.54 7.50
CA ARG A 124 3.72 0.13 7.81
C ARG A 124 2.55 -0.81 7.53
N HIS A 125 1.34 -0.46 7.99
CA HIS A 125 0.21 -1.40 7.97
C HIS A 125 -0.67 -1.31 6.73
N ILE A 126 -0.63 -0.20 5.99
CA ILE A 126 -1.45 0.00 4.79
C ILE A 126 -0.55 0.15 3.55
N THR A 127 0.37 1.11 3.55
CA THR A 127 1.11 1.47 2.34
C THR A 127 2.13 0.41 1.94
N GLU A 128 3.05 0.06 2.84
CA GLU A 128 4.10 -0.93 2.61
C GLU A 128 3.50 -2.32 2.38
N LYS A 129 2.45 -2.64 3.12
CA LYS A 129 1.74 -3.91 3.02
C LYS A 129 1.11 -4.13 1.64
N SER A 130 0.51 -3.08 1.07
CA SER A 130 -0.16 -3.13 -0.24
C SER A 130 0.63 -2.41 -1.34
N GLU A 131 1.94 -2.17 -1.15
CA GLU A 131 2.75 -1.23 -1.96
C GLU A 131 2.67 -1.56 -3.45
N MET A 132 2.89 -2.83 -3.79
CA MET A 132 2.86 -3.31 -5.17
C MET A 132 1.49 -3.12 -5.82
N ARG A 133 0.42 -3.39 -5.07
CA ARG A 133 -0.93 -3.25 -5.57
C ARG A 133 -1.31 -1.79 -5.77
N ILE A 134 -0.88 -0.91 -4.88
CA ILE A 134 -1.08 0.54 -5.02
C ILE A 134 -0.40 1.04 -6.29
N ILE A 135 0.87 0.66 -6.51
CA ILE A 135 1.62 1.04 -7.73
C ILE A 135 0.89 0.54 -8.98
N TYR A 136 0.53 -0.74 -9.02
CA TYR A 136 -0.21 -1.32 -10.15
C TYR A 136 -1.51 -0.58 -10.42
N THR A 137 -2.32 -0.34 -9.37
CA THR A 137 -3.60 0.34 -9.50
C THR A 137 -3.42 1.78 -9.99
N PHE A 138 -2.43 2.51 -9.49
CA PHE A 138 -2.17 3.88 -9.95
C PHE A 138 -1.69 3.94 -11.39
N ASN A 139 -0.85 3.00 -11.83
CA ASN A 139 -0.44 2.91 -13.23
C ASN A 139 -1.64 2.56 -14.12
N LEU A 140 -2.49 1.61 -13.69
CA LEU A 140 -3.70 1.24 -14.42
C LEU A 140 -4.67 2.42 -14.58
N VAL A 141 -4.87 3.22 -13.53
CA VAL A 141 -5.70 4.44 -13.56
C VAL A 141 -5.05 5.54 -14.40
N HIS A 142 -3.72 5.64 -14.39
CA HIS A 142 -3.00 6.59 -15.23
C HIS A 142 -3.19 6.27 -16.72
N ASP A 143 -3.09 5.00 -17.08
CA ASP A 143 -3.22 4.52 -18.47
C ASP A 143 -4.67 4.47 -18.94
N ASN A 144 -5.63 4.29 -18.03
CA ASN A 144 -7.07 4.16 -18.33
C ASN A 144 -7.91 5.05 -17.37
N PRO A 145 -7.95 6.37 -17.61
CA PRO A 145 -8.59 7.33 -16.70
C PRO A 145 -10.10 7.09 -16.48
N GLU A 146 -10.77 6.39 -17.40
CA GLU A 146 -12.20 6.07 -17.33
C GLU A 146 -12.56 4.96 -16.32
N LEU A 147 -11.57 4.25 -15.75
CA LEU A 147 -11.81 3.17 -14.78
C LEU A 147 -12.33 3.68 -13.43
N VAL A 148 -12.01 4.92 -13.06
CA VAL A 148 -12.32 5.50 -11.76
C VAL A 148 -12.69 6.96 -11.94
N GLU A 149 -13.68 7.44 -11.19
CA GLU A 149 -14.04 8.85 -11.13
C GLU A 149 -12.83 9.73 -10.77
N LEU A 150 -12.57 10.77 -11.57
CA LEU A 150 -11.40 11.64 -11.41
C LEU A 150 -11.31 12.27 -10.01
N ASN A 151 -12.46 12.63 -9.43
CA ASN A 151 -12.52 13.20 -8.08
C ASN A 151 -12.07 12.19 -7.01
N ASP A 152 -12.39 10.92 -7.18
CA ASP A 152 -11.97 9.87 -6.25
C ASP A 152 -10.46 9.69 -6.30
N VAL A 153 -9.86 9.69 -7.49
CA VAL A 153 -8.39 9.64 -7.66
C VAL A 153 -7.74 10.86 -7.00
N LYS A 154 -8.25 12.07 -7.27
CA LYS A 154 -7.72 13.31 -6.67
C LYS A 154 -7.79 13.29 -5.15
N ASP A 155 -8.87 12.78 -4.56
CA ASP A 155 -9.01 12.66 -3.11
C ASP A 155 -7.95 11.74 -2.50
N VAL A 156 -7.71 10.57 -3.12
CA VAL A 156 -6.66 9.65 -2.69
C VAL A 156 -5.29 10.29 -2.78
N LEU A 157 -4.96 10.89 -3.92
CA LEU A 157 -3.65 11.52 -4.11
C LEU A 157 -3.42 12.66 -3.11
N LYS A 158 -4.44 13.49 -2.83
CA LYS A 158 -4.34 14.54 -1.81
C LYS A 158 -4.09 13.96 -0.42
N ALA A 159 -4.79 12.89 -0.06
CA ALA A 159 -4.60 12.21 1.22
C ALA A 159 -3.20 11.60 1.34
N MET A 160 -2.72 10.95 0.27
CA MET A 160 -1.40 10.33 0.21
C MET A 160 -0.25 11.34 0.16
N TYR A 161 -0.48 12.51 -0.44
CA TYR A 161 0.46 13.62 -0.43
C TYR A 161 0.69 14.12 1.01
N LYS A 162 -0.36 14.23 1.83
CA LYS A 162 -0.25 14.65 3.24
C LYS A 162 0.62 13.72 4.09
N ILE A 163 0.83 12.47 3.66
CA ILE A 163 1.62 11.46 4.34
C ILE A 163 2.94 11.13 3.59
N ASN A 164 3.36 11.98 2.66
CA ASN A 164 4.62 11.90 1.91
C ASN A 164 4.80 10.65 1.02
N ASN A 165 3.69 10.08 0.53
CA ASN A 165 3.71 8.87 -0.30
C ASN A 165 3.75 9.15 -1.81
N ILE A 166 4.34 10.28 -2.23
CA ILE A 166 4.45 10.70 -3.64
C ILE A 166 5.19 9.67 -4.48
N TYR A 167 6.11 8.93 -3.87
CA TYR A 167 6.94 7.92 -4.53
C TYR A 167 6.14 6.75 -5.15
N LEU A 168 4.86 6.59 -4.80
CA LEU A 168 4.04 5.50 -5.31
C LEU A 168 3.56 5.72 -6.74
N ASN A 169 3.40 6.96 -7.21
CA ASN A 169 3.26 7.28 -8.64
C ASN A 169 3.53 8.78 -8.89
N PRO A 170 4.80 9.21 -8.99
CA PRO A 170 5.13 10.64 -9.03
C PRO A 170 4.49 11.39 -10.20
N THR A 171 4.34 10.73 -11.36
CA THR A 171 3.73 11.28 -12.57
C THR A 171 2.24 11.59 -12.37
N LEU A 172 1.49 10.65 -11.77
CA LEU A 172 0.07 10.82 -11.50
C LEU A 172 -0.17 11.97 -10.51
N PHE A 173 0.67 12.09 -9.48
CA PHE A 173 0.63 13.22 -8.54
C PHE A 173 0.87 14.56 -9.27
N GLN A 174 1.92 14.67 -10.08
CA GLN A 174 2.27 15.89 -10.82
C GLN A 174 1.15 16.34 -11.77
N ASN A 175 0.47 15.40 -12.42
CA ASN A 175 -0.54 15.71 -13.43
C ASN A 175 -1.91 16.07 -12.85
N LEU A 176 -2.29 15.50 -11.71
CA LEU A 176 -3.67 15.58 -11.20
C LEU A 176 -3.86 16.54 -10.03
N ILE A 177 -2.79 16.99 -9.38
CA ILE A 177 -2.87 17.96 -8.27
C ILE A 177 -2.11 19.22 -8.66
N GLU A 178 -2.88 20.30 -8.87
CA GLU A 178 -2.37 21.60 -9.34
C GLU A 178 -1.41 22.29 -8.35
N ASP A 179 -1.58 22.04 -7.04
CA ASP A 179 -0.83 22.72 -5.96
C ASP A 179 0.29 21.87 -5.33
N ILE A 180 0.80 20.83 -6.01
CA ILE A 180 1.91 20.04 -5.45
C ILE A 180 3.18 20.88 -5.42
N LYS A 181 3.77 21.01 -4.22
CA LYS A 181 5.16 21.41 -4.10
C LYS A 181 6.03 20.23 -4.50
N ILE A 182 6.54 20.27 -5.72
CA ILE A 182 7.47 19.27 -6.23
C ILE A 182 8.72 19.26 -5.31
N PRO A 183 9.02 18.13 -4.65
CA PRO A 183 10.22 18.03 -3.81
C PRO A 183 11.50 18.24 -4.64
N SER A 184 12.55 18.77 -4.02
CA SER A 184 13.83 19.01 -4.72
C SER A 184 14.48 17.72 -5.24
N ASN A 185 14.17 16.57 -4.64
CA ASN A 185 14.65 15.24 -5.03
C ASN A 185 13.65 14.49 -5.92
N PHE A 186 12.82 15.19 -6.69
CA PHE A 186 11.75 14.56 -7.49
C PHE A 186 12.26 13.52 -8.49
N GLU A 187 13.41 13.73 -9.12
CA GLU A 187 14.00 12.74 -10.02
C GLU A 187 14.40 11.46 -9.28
N ASP A 188 14.96 11.55 -8.08
CA ASP A 188 15.26 10.37 -7.25
C ASP A 188 13.98 9.60 -6.89
N ILE A 189 12.90 10.33 -6.61
CA ILE A 189 11.58 9.76 -6.34
C ILE A 189 11.04 9.01 -7.57
N ARG A 190 11.22 9.56 -8.79
CA ARG A 190 10.85 8.90 -10.04
C ARG A 190 11.67 7.64 -10.29
N VAL A 191 12.99 7.70 -10.08
CA VAL A 191 13.88 6.54 -10.20
C VAL A 191 13.45 5.43 -9.24
N ARG A 192 13.14 5.78 -7.97
CA ARG A 192 12.63 4.81 -6.99
C ARG A 192 11.31 4.18 -7.45
N HIS A 193 10.37 4.98 -7.96
CA HIS A 193 9.11 4.48 -8.49
C HIS A 193 9.33 3.47 -9.63
N THR A 194 10.16 3.81 -10.62
CA THR A 194 10.49 2.91 -11.74
C THR A 194 11.15 1.61 -11.26
N ALA A 195 12.00 1.66 -10.24
CA ALA A 195 12.60 0.46 -9.66
C ALA A 195 11.55 -0.45 -8.98
N LEU A 196 10.59 0.13 -8.26
CA LEU A 196 9.48 -0.62 -7.63
C LEU A 196 8.56 -1.23 -8.68
N GLU A 197 8.23 -0.49 -9.73
CA GLU A 197 7.46 -1.00 -10.86
C GLU A 197 8.18 -2.16 -11.55
N THR A 198 9.47 -2.01 -11.83
CA THR A 198 10.29 -3.08 -12.43
C THR A 198 10.30 -4.33 -11.55
N LYS A 199 10.47 -4.17 -10.24
CA LYS A 199 10.41 -5.27 -9.28
C LYS A 199 9.06 -5.99 -9.34
N TYR A 200 7.96 -5.23 -9.39
CA TYR A 200 6.62 -5.79 -9.48
C TYR A 200 6.42 -6.59 -10.79
N GLN A 201 6.81 -6.04 -11.93
CA GLN A 201 6.70 -6.75 -13.22
C GLN A 201 7.50 -8.06 -13.22
N LEU A 202 8.70 -8.05 -12.62
CA LEU A 202 9.51 -9.26 -12.47
C LEU A 202 8.85 -10.31 -11.56
N GLU A 203 8.22 -9.90 -10.46
CA GLU A 203 7.49 -10.83 -9.58
C GLU A 203 6.27 -11.44 -10.29
N LYS A 204 5.55 -10.65 -11.08
CA LYS A 204 4.44 -11.15 -11.91
C LYS A 204 4.92 -12.18 -12.93
N LEU A 205 6.00 -11.89 -13.64
CA LEU A 205 6.62 -12.83 -14.58
C LEU A 205 7.02 -14.15 -13.90
N LYS A 206 7.58 -14.10 -12.69
CA LYS A 206 7.92 -15.31 -11.92
C LYS A 206 6.68 -16.13 -11.55
N ILE A 207 5.58 -15.48 -11.15
CA ILE A 207 4.30 -16.15 -10.85
C ILE A 207 3.74 -16.83 -12.12
N GLU A 208 3.90 -16.19 -13.28
CA GLU A 208 3.53 -16.73 -14.59
C GLU A 208 4.50 -17.84 -15.08
N GLY A 209 5.55 -18.16 -14.32
CA GLY A 209 6.50 -19.24 -14.62
C GLY A 209 7.64 -18.83 -15.55
N TRP A 210 7.85 -17.53 -15.80
CA TRP A 210 8.98 -17.03 -16.57
C TRP A 210 10.24 -17.03 -15.69
N GLU A 211 11.16 -17.96 -15.95
CA GLU A 211 12.48 -17.99 -15.30
C GLU A 211 13.53 -17.27 -16.14
N SER A 212 14.35 -16.43 -15.48
CA SER A 212 15.50 -15.80 -16.10
C SER A 212 16.58 -16.85 -16.39
N GLY A 213 16.63 -17.36 -17.62
CA GLY A 213 17.71 -18.24 -18.09
C GLY A 213 17.30 -19.49 -18.87
N GLN A 214 16.01 -19.75 -19.12
CA GLN A 214 15.65 -20.82 -20.05
C GLN A 214 15.80 -20.33 -21.50
N SER A 215 16.99 -20.53 -22.08
CA SER A 215 17.11 -20.56 -23.52
C SER A 215 16.14 -21.60 -24.06
N PHE A 216 15.11 -21.17 -24.81
CA PHE A 216 14.35 -22.07 -25.66
C PHE A 216 15.33 -22.68 -26.66
N GLN A 217 15.83 -23.88 -26.36
CA GLN A 217 16.40 -24.76 -27.37
C GLN A 217 15.19 -25.33 -28.11
N PRO A 218 14.89 -24.91 -29.36
CA PRO A 218 13.85 -25.59 -30.11
C PRO A 218 14.30 -27.03 -30.31
N LYS A 219 13.58 -28.00 -29.74
CA LYS A 219 13.73 -29.41 -30.09
C LYS A 219 13.40 -29.53 -31.58
N ARG A 220 14.43 -29.48 -32.43
CA ARG A 220 14.35 -29.96 -33.81
C ARG A 220 14.16 -31.46 -33.75
N SER A 221 12.91 -31.91 -33.71
CA SER A 221 12.56 -33.26 -34.11
C SER A 221 12.65 -33.31 -35.64
N ILE A 222 13.85 -33.58 -36.16
CA ILE A 222 14.02 -34.00 -37.55
C ILE A 222 13.51 -35.44 -37.63
N THR A 223 12.22 -35.61 -37.93
CA THR A 223 11.72 -36.87 -38.47
C THR A 223 11.91 -36.77 -39.98
N MET A 224 13.08 -37.19 -40.47
CA MET A 224 13.26 -37.47 -41.89
C MET A 224 12.50 -38.77 -42.20
N MET A 225 11.37 -38.60 -42.88
CA MET A 225 10.66 -39.66 -43.58
C MET A 225 11.62 -40.27 -44.60
N ASN A 226 11.88 -41.57 -44.50
CA ASN A 226 12.66 -42.31 -45.48
C ASN A 226 11.68 -43.18 -46.28
N GLU A 227 11.21 -42.66 -47.40
CA GLU A 227 10.57 -43.42 -48.47
C GLU A 227 11.29 -43.10 -49.78
N GLY A 228 11.64 -44.16 -50.53
CA GLY A 228 11.70 -44.08 -51.99
C GLY A 228 13.03 -44.37 -52.68
N GLU A 229 13.10 -45.60 -53.22
CA GLU A 229 13.53 -45.91 -54.59
C GLU A 229 15.01 -46.16 -54.94
N GLU A 230 15.29 -47.46 -55.09
CA GLU A 230 15.85 -48.14 -56.27
C GLU A 230 17.02 -47.50 -57.05
N ARG A 231 18.14 -48.22 -57.09
CA ARG A 231 18.92 -48.46 -58.32
C ARG A 231 19.70 -49.77 -58.26
N GLN A 232 19.64 -50.49 -59.38
CA GLN A 232 20.13 -51.84 -59.67
C GLN A 232 21.66 -51.92 -59.90
N GLU A 233 22.09 -53.18 -60.08
CA GLU A 233 23.32 -53.68 -60.74
C GLU A 233 24.59 -53.74 -59.86
N GLU A 234 25.43 -54.78 -59.85
CA GLU A 234 25.46 -56.12 -60.45
C GLU A 234 26.61 -56.92 -59.81
N PHE A 235 26.47 -58.25 -59.79
CA PHE A 235 27.51 -59.29 -59.88
C PHE A 235 28.68 -59.47 -58.86
N SER A 236 28.70 -60.70 -58.31
CA SER A 236 29.85 -61.63 -58.24
C SER A 236 30.36 -62.07 -56.86
N ALA A 237 29.81 -63.21 -56.42
CA ALA A 237 30.52 -64.47 -56.18
C ALA A 237 31.74 -64.54 -55.22
N LYS A 238 31.55 -65.29 -54.12
CA LYS A 238 32.28 -66.54 -53.71
C LYS A 238 32.32 -66.67 -52.18
N ARG A 239 31.59 -67.65 -51.64
CA ARG A 239 32.10 -68.94 -51.09
C ARG A 239 32.95 -68.84 -49.80
N ARG A 240 32.31 -69.33 -48.73
CA ARG A 240 32.74 -70.38 -47.78
C ARG A 240 33.83 -70.11 -46.73
N GLN A 241 33.59 -70.79 -45.59
CA GLN A 241 34.51 -71.31 -44.56
C GLN A 241 34.91 -70.31 -43.45
N TYR A 242 34.80 -70.60 -42.16
CA TYR A 242 34.47 -71.80 -41.38
C TYR A 242 33.57 -71.43 -40.19
#